data_AF-A0AA96LMS3-F1
#
_entry.id   AF-A0AA96LMS3-F1
#
_cell.length_a   1.000
_cell.length_b   1.000
_cell.length_c   1.000
_cell.angle_alpha   90.00
_cell.angle_beta   90.00
_cell.angle_gamma   90.00
#
_symmetry.space_group_name_H-M   'P 1'
#
loop_
_entity.id
_entity.type
_entity.pdbx_description
1 polymer ?
#
loop_
_entity_poly.entity_id
_entity_poly.type
_entity_poly.pdbx_seq_one_letter_code
_entity_poly.pdbx_strand_id
1 'polypeptide(L)'
;MGVLFRRKHSKCKKCRHKVIPRGIIVMWSGSIRNIPKGWRLCNGTKGTPDLRDRFVLGTGTTSEIGKKGGRNSVVLTVDQLARHSHTGSGTTTADGLHSHFGRTTEIGDHRHSFTSERTGFQLFRVGGDALATTPGSKFINATEPAGGHFHDFTTNLTGVHSHDFKFDTNKVGQSSPIDIRNPFFKLAFIMKVRCRHRMNHHKILKKIKLRNPGK
;
A
#
# COMPACT_ATOMS: atom_id res chain seq x y z
N MET A 1 -55.56 70.59 18.85
CA MET A 1 -54.23 70.92 18.30
C MET A 1 -53.15 70.06 18.95
N GLY A 2 -52.70 68.98 18.29
CA GLY A 2 -51.59 68.14 18.78
C GLY A 2 -50.27 68.56 18.14
N VAL A 3 -49.35 69.15 18.91
CA VAL A 3 -48.04 69.59 18.41
C VAL A 3 -47.10 68.39 18.29
N LEU A 4 -46.92 67.92 17.06
CA LEU A 4 -45.97 66.86 16.70
C LEU A 4 -44.52 67.36 16.87
N PHE A 5 -43.89 67.04 18.00
CA PHE A 5 -42.44 67.24 18.18
C PHE A 5 -41.67 66.28 17.26
N ARG A 6 -41.36 66.72 16.03
CA ARG A 6 -40.34 66.08 15.19
C ARG A 6 -39.00 66.17 15.90
N ARG A 7 -38.53 65.06 16.48
CA ARG A 7 -37.12 64.86 16.86
C ARG A 7 -36.27 65.08 15.61
N LYS A 8 -35.64 66.26 15.50
CA LYS A 8 -34.56 66.49 14.54
C LYS A 8 -33.40 65.58 14.94
N HIS A 9 -33.31 64.41 14.33
CA HIS A 9 -32.06 63.66 14.31
C HIS A 9 -31.02 64.55 13.64
N SER A 10 -30.15 65.14 14.46
CA SER A 10 -28.99 65.90 14.02
C SER A 10 -28.15 65.00 13.13
N LYS A 11 -28.26 65.20 11.81
CA LYS A 11 -27.40 64.59 10.79
C LYS A 11 -25.95 64.83 11.22
N CYS A 12 -25.25 63.76 11.60
CA CYS A 12 -23.81 63.81 11.77
C CYS A 12 -23.16 64.06 10.40
N LYS A 13 -23.02 65.34 10.04
CA LYS A 13 -22.29 65.81 8.86
C LYS A 13 -20.79 65.64 9.12
N LYS A 14 -20.24 64.44 8.86
CA LYS A 14 -18.88 64.15 8.36
C LYS A 14 -18.58 62.66 8.54
N CYS A 15 -18.79 61.93 7.45
CA CYS A 15 -18.13 60.72 6.97
C CYS A 15 -19.09 60.12 5.94
N ARG A 16 -19.05 60.60 4.68
CA ARG A 16 -19.66 59.90 3.53
C ARG A 16 -18.84 58.64 3.22
N HIS A 17 -18.55 57.82 4.22
CA HIS A 17 -17.98 56.50 3.99
C HIS A 17 -19.13 55.59 3.62
N LYS A 18 -19.09 55.05 2.40
CA LYS A 18 -19.92 53.91 1.97
C LYS A 18 -19.94 52.89 3.11
N VAL A 19 -21.07 52.80 3.81
CA VAL A 19 -21.17 52.06 5.06
C VAL A 19 -21.15 50.58 4.72
N ILE A 20 -19.98 49.94 4.83
CA ILE A 20 -19.89 48.49 4.75
C ILE A 20 -20.74 47.91 5.88
N PRO A 21 -21.79 47.11 5.60
CA PRO A 21 -22.64 46.53 6.62
C PRO A 21 -21.84 45.66 7.60
N ARG A 22 -22.32 45.57 8.85
CA ARG A 22 -21.75 44.62 9.82
C ARG A 22 -21.97 43.20 9.32
N GLY A 23 -20.97 42.34 9.49
CA GLY A 23 -21.04 40.93 9.11
C GLY A 23 -20.43 40.63 7.75
N ILE A 24 -20.12 41.64 6.93
CA ILE A 24 -19.38 41.44 5.68
C ILE A 24 -17.98 40.92 6.01
N ILE A 25 -17.61 39.84 5.32
CA ILE A 25 -16.30 39.19 5.40
C ILE A 25 -15.53 39.53 4.13
N VAL A 26 -14.27 39.91 4.28
CA VAL A 26 -13.36 40.17 3.17
C VAL A 26 -12.04 39.44 3.38
N MET A 27 -11.35 39.17 2.28
CA MET A 27 -9.96 38.71 2.31
C MET A 27 -9.03 39.87 2.68
N TRP A 28 -8.02 39.58 3.50
CA TRP A 28 -7.06 40.54 4.05
C TRP A 28 -5.65 39.99 3.91
N SER A 29 -4.80 40.73 3.18
CA SER A 29 -3.39 40.38 2.93
C SER A 29 -2.42 40.97 3.95
N GLY A 30 -2.88 41.92 4.79
CA GLY A 30 -2.03 42.54 5.80
C GLY A 30 -1.82 41.66 7.04
N SER A 31 -0.97 42.15 7.95
CA SER A 31 -0.69 41.46 9.20
C SER A 31 -1.94 41.29 10.07
N ILE A 32 -2.11 40.10 10.65
CA ILE A 32 -3.18 39.79 11.63
C ILE A 32 -3.05 40.65 12.90
N ARG A 33 -1.85 41.14 13.21
CA ARG A 33 -1.61 42.06 14.34
C ARG A 33 -2.12 43.48 14.07
N ASN A 34 -2.25 43.87 12.80
CA ASN A 34 -2.59 45.23 12.37
C ASN A 34 -3.94 45.28 11.64
N ILE A 35 -4.95 44.59 12.16
CA ILE A 35 -6.31 44.63 11.59
C ILE A 35 -6.92 46.02 11.79
N PRO A 36 -7.44 46.67 10.73
CA PRO A 36 -7.99 48.02 10.83
C PRO A 36 -9.13 48.13 11.83
N LYS A 37 -9.23 49.31 12.49
CA LYS A 37 -10.32 49.59 13.43
C LYS A 37 -11.68 49.36 12.78
N GLY A 38 -12.56 48.66 13.50
CA GLY A 38 -13.88 48.30 12.99
C GLY A 38 -13.92 47.02 12.17
N TRP A 39 -12.82 46.25 12.14
CA TRP A 39 -12.74 44.90 11.61
C TRP A 39 -12.21 43.96 12.68
N ARG A 40 -12.44 42.65 12.51
CA ARG A 40 -11.99 41.60 13.42
C ARG A 40 -11.61 40.36 12.64
N LEU A 41 -10.60 39.62 13.09
CA LEU A 41 -10.24 38.33 12.50
C LEU A 41 -11.40 37.33 12.63
N CYS A 42 -11.68 36.59 11.56
CA CYS A 42 -12.62 35.47 11.57
C CYS A 42 -11.97 34.23 12.22
N ASN A 43 -11.90 34.21 13.55
CA ASN A 43 -11.27 33.15 14.33
C ASN A 43 -12.22 32.45 15.33
N GLY A 44 -13.53 32.57 15.14
CA GLY A 44 -14.53 31.97 16.04
C GLY A 44 -14.80 32.77 17.32
N THR A 45 -14.06 33.85 17.59
CA THR A 45 -14.22 34.61 18.85
C THR A 45 -15.13 35.82 18.69
N LYS A 46 -15.83 36.19 19.77
CA LYS A 46 -16.54 37.49 19.88
C LYS A 46 -17.52 37.71 18.69
N GLY A 47 -18.19 36.64 18.27
CA GLY A 47 -19.23 36.62 17.26
C GLY A 47 -18.78 36.60 15.80
N THR A 48 -17.49 36.34 15.51
CA THR A 48 -17.01 36.07 14.14
C THR A 48 -17.01 34.57 13.86
N PRO A 49 -17.25 34.11 12.63
CA PRO A 49 -17.01 32.71 12.26
C PRO A 49 -15.52 32.36 12.37
N ASP A 50 -15.17 31.08 12.45
CA ASP A 50 -13.78 30.60 12.36
C ASP A 50 -13.49 30.14 10.93
N LEU A 51 -12.75 30.97 10.18
CA LEU A 51 -12.38 30.74 8.78
C LEU A 51 -10.88 30.50 8.59
N ARG A 52 -10.14 30.28 9.69
CA ARG A 52 -8.72 29.93 9.62
C ARG A 52 -8.58 28.55 8.95
N ASP A 53 -7.66 28.45 8.00
CA ASP A 53 -7.33 27.21 7.29
C ASP A 53 -8.54 26.56 6.59
N ARG A 54 -9.45 27.39 6.06
CA ARG A 54 -10.67 26.95 5.40
C ARG A 54 -10.87 27.61 4.04
N PHE A 55 -11.36 26.82 3.10
CA PHE A 55 -11.95 27.31 1.87
C PHE A 55 -13.41 27.72 2.12
N VAL A 56 -13.87 28.78 1.46
CA VAL A 56 -15.24 29.30 1.61
C VAL A 56 -16.11 28.72 0.50
N LEU A 57 -17.09 27.90 0.88
CA LEU A 57 -18.12 27.37 0.00
C LEU A 57 -19.41 28.20 0.15
N GLY A 58 -19.99 28.64 -0.96
CA GLY A 58 -21.29 29.32 -0.96
C GLY A 58 -22.43 28.32 -0.71
N THR A 59 -23.49 28.78 -0.03
CA THR A 59 -24.73 28.02 0.14
C THR A 59 -25.93 28.88 -0.29
N GLY A 60 -26.96 28.22 -0.81
CA GLY A 60 -28.26 28.84 -1.13
C GLY A 60 -29.22 28.87 0.06
N THR A 61 -28.89 28.25 1.21
CA THR A 61 -29.81 28.14 2.35
C THR A 61 -29.20 28.70 3.64
N THR A 62 -30.05 29.32 4.47
CA THR A 62 -29.61 29.97 5.72
C THR A 62 -29.22 28.96 6.79
N SER A 63 -29.81 27.78 6.80
CA SER A 63 -29.53 26.70 7.76
C SER A 63 -28.14 26.08 7.59
N GLU A 64 -27.51 26.30 6.44
CA GLU A 64 -26.16 25.81 6.15
C GLU A 64 -25.06 26.81 6.46
N ILE A 65 -25.42 28.08 6.73
CA ILE A 65 -24.45 29.11 7.07
C ILE A 65 -23.65 28.67 8.30
N GLY A 66 -22.33 28.53 8.13
CA GLY A 66 -21.41 28.13 9.20
C GLY A 66 -21.19 26.63 9.33
N LYS A 67 -21.86 25.79 8.52
CA LYS A 67 -21.49 24.37 8.40
C LYS A 67 -20.05 24.26 7.91
N LYS A 68 -19.35 23.25 8.43
CA LYS A 68 -17.93 22.98 8.17
C LYS A 68 -17.79 21.55 7.69
N GLY A 69 -16.89 21.33 6.74
CA GLY A 69 -16.58 20.00 6.20
C GLY A 69 -15.22 20.01 5.49
N GLY A 70 -14.93 18.90 4.80
CA GLY A 70 -13.68 18.70 4.08
C GLY A 70 -12.53 18.20 4.96
N ARG A 71 -11.43 17.81 4.30
CA ARG A 71 -10.18 17.33 4.91
C ARG A 71 -9.00 17.83 4.09
N ASN A 72 -7.84 17.97 4.72
CA ASN A 72 -6.59 18.28 4.01
C ASN A 72 -5.91 17.02 3.47
N SER A 73 -6.21 15.85 4.05
CA SER A 73 -5.67 14.57 3.61
C SER A 73 -6.71 13.46 3.73
N VAL A 74 -6.50 12.40 2.97
CA VAL A 74 -7.30 11.18 3.01
C VAL A 74 -6.39 9.97 3.12
N VAL A 75 -6.78 9.02 3.98
CA VAL A 75 -6.22 7.67 3.99
C VAL A 75 -7.22 6.77 3.29
N LEU A 76 -6.79 6.05 2.27
CA LEU A 76 -7.68 5.12 1.57
C LEU A 76 -7.92 3.89 2.43
N THR A 77 -9.19 3.53 2.58
CA THR A 77 -9.58 2.23 3.15
C THR A 77 -9.28 1.11 2.16
N VAL A 78 -9.22 -0.13 2.65
CA VAL A 78 -9.03 -1.32 1.79
C VAL A 78 -10.08 -1.36 0.68
N ASP A 79 -11.33 -1.02 0.97
CA ASP A 79 -12.43 -1.00 -0.02
C ASP A 79 -12.24 0.06 -1.13
N GLN A 80 -11.43 1.09 -0.87
CA GLN A 80 -11.09 2.14 -1.83
C GLN A 80 -9.81 1.82 -2.63
N LEU A 81 -9.10 0.74 -2.28
CA LEU A 81 -7.95 0.27 -3.03
C LEU A 81 -8.41 -0.68 -4.14
N ALA A 82 -7.84 -0.50 -5.34
CA ALA A 82 -8.10 -1.42 -6.44
C ALA A 82 -7.63 -2.83 -6.06
N ARG A 83 -8.51 -3.80 -6.29
CA ARG A 83 -8.18 -5.21 -6.07
C ARG A 83 -7.08 -5.61 -7.05
N HIS A 84 -5.95 -6.07 -6.53
CA HIS A 84 -4.82 -6.53 -7.34
C HIS A 84 -4.35 -7.90 -6.85
N SER A 85 -3.57 -8.59 -7.67
CA SER A 85 -2.98 -9.89 -7.36
C SER A 85 -1.57 -9.98 -7.91
N HIS A 86 -0.69 -10.61 -7.17
CA HIS A 86 0.63 -10.99 -7.66
C HIS A 86 0.61 -12.46 -8.03
N THR A 87 1.15 -12.79 -9.21
CA THR A 87 1.44 -14.17 -9.60
C THR A 87 2.94 -14.31 -9.76
N GLY A 88 3.52 -15.30 -9.10
CA GLY A 88 4.90 -15.70 -9.31
C GLY A 88 4.97 -17.19 -9.60
N SER A 89 5.89 -17.55 -10.48
CA SER A 89 6.33 -18.91 -10.71
C SER A 89 7.85 -18.93 -10.61
N GLY A 90 8.41 -20.06 -10.22
CA GLY A 90 9.84 -20.30 -10.25
C GLY A 90 10.09 -21.76 -10.56
N THR A 91 11.33 -22.04 -10.95
CA THR A 91 11.83 -23.40 -11.14
C THR A 91 13.05 -23.58 -10.25
N THR A 92 13.21 -24.74 -9.63
CA THR A 92 14.47 -25.13 -8.99
C THR A 92 15.39 -25.68 -10.07
N THR A 93 16.63 -25.17 -10.17
CA THR A 93 17.58 -25.56 -11.22
C THR A 93 18.50 -26.72 -10.85
N ALA A 94 18.32 -27.34 -9.68
CA ALA A 94 19.17 -28.45 -9.27
C ALA A 94 18.29 -29.60 -8.80
N ASP A 95 18.32 -30.68 -9.57
CA ASP A 95 18.17 -32.02 -9.00
C ASP A 95 19.02 -32.05 -7.73
N GLY A 96 18.40 -32.30 -6.57
CA GLY A 96 19.16 -32.58 -5.38
C GLY A 96 20.12 -33.74 -5.70
N LEU A 97 21.40 -33.60 -5.33
CA LEU A 97 22.41 -34.63 -5.54
C LEU A 97 21.91 -35.94 -4.89
N HIS A 98 21.50 -36.90 -5.69
CA HIS A 98 21.14 -38.23 -5.22
C HIS A 98 21.69 -39.30 -6.15
N SER A 99 21.99 -40.46 -5.59
CA SER A 99 22.55 -41.60 -6.29
C SER A 99 21.54 -42.74 -6.35
N HIS A 100 21.53 -43.46 -7.47
CA HIS A 100 20.83 -44.73 -7.60
C HIS A 100 21.82 -45.87 -7.38
N PHE A 101 21.43 -46.86 -6.57
CA PHE A 101 22.16 -48.11 -6.43
C PHE A 101 21.23 -49.26 -6.82
N GLY A 102 21.65 -50.06 -7.80
CA GLY A 102 20.94 -51.25 -8.24
C GLY A 102 21.91 -52.43 -8.30
N ARG A 103 21.43 -53.60 -7.87
CA ARG A 103 22.19 -54.86 -7.91
C ARG A 103 21.39 -55.86 -8.73
N THR A 104 21.99 -56.44 -9.75
CA THR A 104 21.37 -57.57 -10.45
C THR A 104 21.43 -58.80 -9.54
N THR A 105 20.29 -59.48 -9.36
CA THR A 105 20.19 -60.67 -8.49
C THR A 105 20.25 -61.98 -9.26
N GLU A 106 20.22 -61.92 -10.59
CA GLU A 106 20.31 -63.09 -11.45
C GLU A 106 21.67 -63.12 -12.12
N ILE A 107 22.48 -64.09 -11.68
CA ILE A 107 23.82 -64.35 -12.19
C ILE A 107 23.65 -64.93 -13.59
N GLY A 108 24.26 -64.30 -14.59
CA GLY A 108 24.40 -64.88 -15.92
C GLY A 108 25.31 -66.11 -15.87
N ASP A 109 24.76 -67.24 -15.42
CA ASP A 109 25.44 -68.52 -15.42
C ASP A 109 25.68 -68.95 -16.86
N HIS A 110 26.94 -69.12 -17.22
CA HIS A 110 27.31 -69.67 -18.51
C HIS A 110 28.41 -70.70 -18.33
N ARG A 111 28.29 -71.78 -19.09
CA ARG A 111 29.26 -72.85 -19.19
C ARG A 111 29.76 -72.93 -20.62
N HIS A 112 31.05 -73.11 -20.80
CA HIS A 112 31.61 -73.45 -22.10
C HIS A 112 31.67 -74.97 -22.21
N SER A 113 31.00 -75.52 -23.22
CA SER A 113 31.11 -76.95 -23.56
C SER A 113 31.78 -77.10 -24.91
N PHE A 114 32.70 -78.04 -25.02
CA PHE A 114 33.10 -78.56 -26.32
C PHE A 114 32.92 -80.07 -26.34
N THR A 115 32.59 -80.60 -27.52
CA THR A 115 32.43 -82.04 -27.74
C THR A 115 33.64 -82.53 -28.53
N SER A 116 34.28 -83.58 -28.04
CA SER A 116 35.35 -84.27 -28.76
C SER A 116 34.90 -85.71 -29.01
N GLU A 117 34.97 -86.14 -30.28
CA GLU A 117 34.76 -87.52 -30.67
C GLU A 117 36.13 -88.16 -30.96
N ARG A 118 36.42 -89.28 -30.31
CA ARG A 118 37.71 -89.97 -30.46
C ARG A 118 37.51 -91.36 -31.07
N THR A 119 38.38 -91.70 -32.01
CA THR A 119 38.29 -92.92 -32.85
C THR A 119 39.21 -94.05 -32.38
N GLY A 120 39.74 -94.00 -31.15
CA GLY A 120 40.66 -95.03 -30.62
C GLY A 120 40.73 -95.09 -29.10
N PHE A 121 41.30 -96.17 -28.55
CA PHE A 121 41.47 -96.37 -27.10
C PHE A 121 42.67 -95.56 -26.58
N GLN A 122 42.44 -94.60 -25.70
CA GLN A 122 43.48 -93.79 -25.07
C GLN A 122 43.21 -93.50 -23.58
N LEU A 123 44.29 -93.33 -22.82
CA LEU A 123 44.27 -92.84 -21.44
C LEU A 123 44.60 -91.35 -21.44
N PHE A 124 43.66 -90.52 -21.02
CA PHE A 124 43.86 -89.08 -20.87
C PHE A 124 43.19 -88.58 -19.58
N ARG A 125 43.72 -87.50 -18.99
CA ARG A 125 43.14 -86.86 -17.81
C ARG A 125 42.52 -85.53 -18.20
N VAL A 126 41.26 -85.32 -17.84
CA VAL A 126 40.55 -84.04 -17.91
C VAL A 126 40.02 -83.77 -16.52
N GLY A 127 40.13 -82.57 -15.97
CA GLY A 127 39.60 -82.27 -14.62
C GLY A 127 40.33 -82.92 -13.43
N GLY A 128 41.30 -83.80 -13.69
CA GLY A 128 42.10 -84.50 -12.67
C GLY A 128 41.74 -85.99 -12.53
N ASP A 129 40.58 -86.38 -13.02
CA ASP A 129 40.09 -87.75 -13.12
C ASP A 129 40.65 -88.47 -14.36
N ALA A 130 41.00 -89.74 -14.19
CA ALA A 130 41.54 -90.61 -15.23
C ALA A 130 40.44 -91.57 -15.70
N LEU A 131 40.06 -91.46 -16.98
CA LEU A 131 38.98 -92.25 -17.57
C LEU A 131 39.48 -93.00 -18.81
N ALA A 132 39.25 -94.32 -18.86
CA ALA A 132 39.55 -95.16 -20.02
C ALA A 132 38.37 -95.14 -20.99
N THR A 133 38.63 -94.88 -22.27
CA THR A 133 37.56 -94.63 -23.27
C THR A 133 37.67 -95.61 -24.44
N THR A 134 36.53 -96.12 -24.92
CA THR A 134 36.44 -97.04 -26.07
C THR A 134 35.99 -96.30 -27.33
N PRO A 135 36.32 -96.79 -28.54
CA PRO A 135 35.99 -96.11 -29.80
C PRO A 135 34.49 -95.80 -29.93
N GLY A 136 34.16 -94.56 -30.29
CA GLY A 136 32.77 -94.09 -30.44
C GLY A 136 32.16 -93.42 -29.21
N SER A 137 32.87 -93.36 -28.09
CA SER A 137 32.42 -92.61 -26.90
C SER A 137 32.44 -91.10 -27.14
N LYS A 138 31.30 -90.43 -26.89
CA LYS A 138 31.16 -88.97 -26.92
C LYS A 138 31.25 -88.40 -25.51
N PHE A 139 32.07 -87.36 -25.31
CA PHE A 139 32.18 -86.68 -24.03
C PHE A 139 31.80 -85.21 -24.14
N ILE A 140 31.07 -84.75 -23.14
CA ILE A 140 30.76 -83.35 -22.89
C ILE A 140 31.60 -82.89 -21.70
N ASN A 141 32.59 -82.05 -21.95
CA ASN A 141 33.36 -81.41 -20.89
C ASN A 141 32.93 -79.95 -20.80
N ALA A 142 32.44 -79.57 -19.63
CA ALA A 142 32.15 -78.19 -19.31
C ALA A 142 33.23 -77.66 -18.35
N THR A 143 33.57 -76.39 -18.47
CA THR A 143 34.25 -75.70 -17.37
C THR A 143 33.32 -75.68 -16.15
N GLU A 144 33.89 -75.68 -14.94
CA GLU A 144 33.10 -75.36 -13.75
C GLU A 144 32.49 -73.96 -13.90
N PRO A 145 31.29 -73.70 -13.35
CA PRO A 145 30.73 -72.35 -13.34
C PRO A 145 31.77 -71.39 -12.77
N ALA A 146 31.94 -70.20 -13.37
CA ALA A 146 32.98 -69.24 -12.99
C ALA A 146 32.87 -68.69 -11.54
N GLY A 147 31.98 -69.26 -10.72
CA GLY A 147 31.61 -68.75 -9.42
C GLY A 147 30.75 -67.49 -9.56
N GLY A 148 29.81 -67.32 -8.62
CA GLY A 148 28.99 -66.11 -8.60
C GLY A 148 29.85 -64.88 -8.37
N HIS A 149 29.76 -63.90 -9.28
CA HIS A 149 30.26 -62.56 -9.05
C HIS A 149 29.15 -61.54 -9.30
N PHE A 150 29.31 -60.36 -8.71
CA PHE A 150 28.34 -59.27 -8.82
C PHE A 150 28.92 -58.14 -9.66
N HIS A 151 28.04 -57.44 -10.37
CA HIS A 151 28.36 -56.16 -10.98
C HIS A 151 27.63 -55.06 -10.22
N ASP A 152 28.39 -54.08 -9.76
CA ASP A 152 27.84 -52.80 -9.35
C ASP A 152 27.84 -51.91 -10.59
N PHE A 153 26.68 -51.34 -10.94
CA PHE A 153 26.62 -50.30 -11.94
C PHE A 153 26.03 -49.03 -11.33
N THR A 154 26.59 -47.90 -11.74
CA THR A 154 26.10 -46.56 -11.40
C THR A 154 25.53 -45.95 -12.66
N THR A 155 24.24 -45.62 -12.67
CA THR A 155 23.64 -44.87 -13.77
C THR A 155 23.82 -43.37 -13.51
N ASN A 156 24.37 -42.65 -14.49
CA ASN A 156 24.66 -41.21 -14.39
C ASN A 156 23.53 -40.31 -14.91
N LEU A 157 22.28 -40.78 -14.95
CA LEU A 157 21.18 -39.98 -15.50
C LEU A 157 20.03 -39.88 -14.52
N THR A 158 19.95 -38.74 -13.85
CA THR A 158 18.77 -38.29 -13.11
C THR A 158 17.60 -38.14 -14.09
N GLY A 159 16.47 -38.78 -13.77
CA GLY A 159 15.22 -38.53 -14.49
C GLY A 159 14.76 -37.10 -14.20
N VAL A 160 14.59 -36.31 -15.26
CA VAL A 160 14.12 -34.92 -15.19
C VAL A 160 12.75 -34.89 -14.48
N HIS A 161 12.67 -34.19 -13.35
CA HIS A 161 11.38 -33.84 -12.75
C HIS A 161 11.31 -32.34 -12.46
N SER A 162 10.10 -31.80 -12.47
CA SER A 162 9.83 -30.38 -12.26
C SER A 162 8.94 -30.18 -11.03
N HIS A 163 9.22 -29.13 -10.26
CA HIS A 163 8.33 -28.66 -9.21
C HIS A 163 7.61 -27.38 -9.67
N ASP A 164 6.29 -27.39 -9.59
CA ASP A 164 5.46 -26.19 -9.76
C ASP A 164 5.07 -25.66 -8.39
N PHE A 165 5.53 -24.46 -8.04
CA PHE A 165 5.06 -23.74 -6.86
C PHE A 165 4.31 -22.47 -7.26
N LYS A 166 3.07 -22.36 -6.77
CA LYS A 166 2.23 -21.17 -6.88
C LYS A 166 2.06 -20.57 -5.49
N PHE A 167 2.38 -19.30 -5.34
CA PHE A 167 2.06 -18.55 -4.13
C PHE A 167 1.01 -17.48 -4.43
N ASP A 168 -0.02 -17.40 -3.60
CA ASP A 168 -0.95 -16.27 -3.55
C ASP A 168 -0.59 -15.42 -2.32
N THR A 169 -0.47 -14.12 -2.50
CA THR A 169 -0.22 -13.19 -1.40
C THR A 169 -1.58 -12.63 -0.96
N ASN A 170 -1.96 -12.85 0.30
CA ASN A 170 -3.23 -12.36 0.84
C ASN A 170 -3.38 -10.85 0.60
N LYS A 171 -4.42 -10.49 -0.15
CA LYS A 171 -4.55 -9.23 -0.91
C LYS A 171 -5.14 -8.11 -0.07
N VAL A 172 -4.31 -7.41 0.69
CA VAL A 172 -4.69 -6.07 1.17
C VAL A 172 -3.51 -5.13 1.09
N GLY A 173 -3.59 -4.18 0.15
CA GLY A 173 -2.67 -3.06 0.09
C GLY A 173 -2.85 -2.16 1.32
N GLN A 174 -1.78 -1.48 1.70
CA GLN A 174 -1.83 -0.42 2.71
C GLN A 174 -1.77 0.95 2.04
N SER A 175 -2.33 1.97 2.69
CA SER A 175 -2.30 3.35 2.20
C SER A 175 -1.74 4.28 3.27
N SER A 176 -0.92 5.24 2.83
CA SER A 176 -0.49 6.37 3.65
C SER A 176 -1.38 7.59 3.37
N PRO A 177 -1.46 8.57 4.29
CA PRO A 177 -2.24 9.78 4.06
C PRO A 177 -1.78 10.52 2.79
N ILE A 178 -2.70 10.75 1.88
CA ILE A 178 -2.47 11.54 0.66
C ILE A 178 -2.97 12.96 0.93
N ASP A 179 -2.11 13.96 0.73
CA ASP A 179 -2.49 15.37 0.76
C ASP A 179 -3.33 15.71 -0.48
N ILE A 180 -4.53 16.25 -0.27
CA ILE A 180 -5.49 16.57 -1.34
C ILE A 180 -5.63 18.09 -1.55
N ARG A 181 -4.73 18.90 -0.98
CA ARG A 181 -4.76 20.36 -1.14
C ARG A 181 -4.15 20.78 -2.46
N ASN A 182 -4.90 21.55 -3.25
CA ASN A 182 -4.36 22.29 -4.39
C ASN A 182 -3.33 23.33 -3.90
N PRO A 183 -2.33 23.73 -4.72
CA PRO A 183 -1.48 24.88 -4.41
C PRO A 183 -2.32 26.11 -4.04
N PHE A 184 -1.99 26.75 -2.93
CA PHE A 184 -2.81 27.82 -2.38
C PHE A 184 -1.98 29.03 -1.95
N PHE A 185 -2.62 30.20 -1.99
CA PHE A 185 -2.13 31.43 -1.38
C PHE A 185 -3.05 31.82 -0.22
N LYS A 186 -2.49 32.03 0.98
CA LYS A 186 -3.29 32.26 2.19
C LYS A 186 -3.49 33.76 2.44
N LEU A 187 -4.77 34.15 2.48
CA LEU A 187 -5.21 35.43 3.01
C LEU A 187 -5.96 35.22 4.32
N ALA A 188 -5.90 36.19 5.23
CA ALA A 188 -6.75 36.18 6.41
C ALA A 188 -8.18 36.60 6.02
N PHE A 189 -9.17 36.08 6.73
CA PHE A 189 -10.54 36.61 6.65
C PHE A 189 -10.80 37.57 7.80
N ILE A 190 -11.28 38.77 7.50
CA ILE A 190 -11.70 39.76 8.50
C ILE A 190 -13.16 40.13 8.29
N MET A 191 -13.89 40.31 9.40
CA MET A 191 -15.31 40.65 9.40
C MET A 191 -15.54 42.08 9.89
N LYS A 192 -16.37 42.83 9.16
CA LYS A 192 -16.78 44.17 9.55
C LYS A 192 -17.60 44.11 10.83
N VAL A 193 -17.19 44.88 11.84
CA VAL A 193 -17.93 45.06 13.08
C VAL A 193 -18.34 46.52 13.27
N ARG A 194 -19.26 46.77 14.22
CA ARG A 194 -19.60 48.16 14.59
C ARG A 194 -18.33 48.86 15.06
N CYS A 195 -17.96 49.95 14.40
CA CYS A 195 -16.99 50.88 14.97
C CYS A 195 -17.66 51.46 16.21
N ARG A 196 -17.07 51.28 17.39
CA ARG A 196 -17.51 51.98 18.59
C ARG A 196 -17.15 53.46 18.44
N HIS A 197 -17.90 54.20 17.62
CA HIS A 197 -17.97 55.65 17.78
C HIS A 197 -18.88 55.89 18.98
N ARG A 198 -18.26 55.97 20.16
CA ARG A 198 -18.93 56.39 21.38
C ARG A 198 -19.30 57.87 21.20
N MET A 199 -20.45 58.14 20.59
CA MET A 199 -21.08 59.45 20.69
C MET A 199 -21.44 59.63 22.15
N ASN A 200 -20.53 60.22 22.93
CA ASN A 200 -20.76 60.62 24.32
C ASN A 200 -21.81 61.75 24.33
N HIS A 201 -23.09 61.38 24.18
CA HIS A 201 -24.22 62.30 24.33
C HIS A 201 -24.27 62.95 25.73
N HIS A 202 -23.55 62.38 26.71
CA HIS A 202 -23.42 62.94 28.05
C HIS A 202 -22.49 64.17 28.17
N LYS A 203 -21.66 64.49 27.17
CA LYS A 203 -20.80 65.70 27.22
C LYS A 203 -21.42 66.94 26.56
N ILE A 204 -22.47 66.78 25.75
CA ILE A 204 -23.11 67.91 25.05
C ILE A 204 -24.13 68.62 25.95
N LEU A 205 -24.87 67.88 26.78
CA LEU A 205 -25.86 68.46 27.70
C LEU A 205 -25.25 69.31 28.82
N LYS A 206 -24.00 69.03 29.23
CA LYS A 206 -23.29 69.86 30.22
C LYS A 206 -22.77 71.19 29.66
N LYS A 207 -22.52 71.30 28.35
CA LYS A 207 -22.13 72.58 27.72
C LYS A 207 -23.31 73.52 27.44
N ILE A 208 -24.53 73.00 27.31
CA ILE A 208 -25.72 73.81 27.08
C ILE A 208 -26.23 74.43 28.40
N LYS A 209 -26.12 73.72 29.53
CA LYS A 209 -26.51 74.23 30.86
C LYS A 209 -25.60 75.34 31.41
N LEU A 210 -24.40 75.53 30.87
CA LEU A 210 -23.46 76.56 31.33
C LEU A 210 -23.46 77.84 30.49
N ARG A 211 -24.29 77.93 29.43
CA ARG A 211 -24.31 79.10 28.53
C ARG A 211 -25.54 80.01 28.71
N ASN A 212 -26.45 79.71 29.62
CA ASN A 212 -27.54 80.60 30.02
C ASN A 212 -27.72 80.59 31.55
N PRO A 213 -26.93 81.36 32.31
CA PRO A 213 -27.36 81.88 33.59
C PRO A 213 -28.11 83.21 33.35
N GLY A 214 -29.40 83.27 33.70
CA GLY A 214 -30.16 84.52 33.70
C GLY A 214 -31.34 84.58 32.72
N LYS A 215 -32.41 83.85 33.04
CA LYS A 215 -33.66 84.54 33.41
C LYS A 215 -33.62 84.71 34.92
#